data_AF-A0A4Q5Z1F0-F1
#
_entry.id   AF-A0A4Q5Z1F0-F1
#
_cell.length_a   1.000
_cell.length_b   1.000
_cell.length_c   1.000
_cell.angle_alpha   90.00
_cell.angle_beta   90.00
_cell.angle_gamma   90.00
#
_symmetry.space_group_name_H-M   'P 1'
#
loop_
_entity.id
_entity.type
_entity.pdbx_description
1 polymer ?
#
loop_
_entity_poly.entity_id
_entity_poly.type
_entity_poly.pdbx_seq_one_letter_code
_entity_poly.pdbx_strand_id
1 'polypeptide(L)'
;SQGVKHKFGDEILAKGVKFTKKNITDALFPDKNPYKDESNYAVPEEVNMFKDLLLEGWTVDAKTNRLLVDMVKNYNKHRNQLTAHFKRERFTLEVGDELPAGIVQLAKVYIAKKRKLKVGDKMAGRHGNKGIVARIVRAEDMPFLEDGTPMDIVLNPLGVPSRMNIGQIYETVLGWAGLKLNRKYSTPIFDGATEEQVSAELTEAGLPRFGRTYLYDGLSGDKFDQPVTVGVIYMLKLGHLVDDKMHARSIGPYSLITQQPLGGKAQFGGQRFGEMEVWALEAFGAANILQEILTVKSDDVIGRAKAYEAIVKGDVLPKPNIPESFNVLIHELRGLALEITLD
;
A
#
# COMPACT_ATOMS: atom_id res chain seq x y z
N SER A 1 24.92 -55.01 10.53
CA SER A 1 23.47 -54.94 10.32
C SER A 1 22.89 -56.33 10.50
N GLN A 2 21.63 -56.42 10.89
CA GLN A 2 20.89 -57.69 10.96
C GLN A 2 19.97 -57.89 9.72
N GLY A 3 20.13 -57.02 8.72
CA GLY A 3 19.32 -56.99 7.49
C GLY A 3 18.12 -56.05 7.61
N VAL A 4 17.52 -55.70 6.47
CA VAL A 4 16.25 -54.96 6.38
C VAL A 4 15.28 -55.80 5.57
N LYS A 5 14.11 -56.08 6.14
CA LYS A 5 13.08 -56.92 5.52
C LYS A 5 11.81 -56.13 5.26
N HIS A 6 11.17 -56.44 4.15
CA HIS A 6 9.82 -56.04 3.84
C HIS A 6 8.83 -56.95 4.59
N LYS A 7 7.65 -56.42 4.95
CA LYS A 7 6.60 -57.20 5.63
C LYS A 7 6.10 -58.39 4.83
N PHE A 8 6.20 -58.33 3.50
CA PHE A 8 5.80 -59.42 2.59
C PHE A 8 6.92 -60.43 2.30
N GLY A 9 8.05 -60.37 3.02
CA GLY A 9 9.09 -61.40 2.99
C GLY A 9 10.32 -61.07 2.15
N ASP A 10 10.29 -60.01 1.35
CA ASP A 10 11.44 -59.57 0.54
C ASP A 10 12.56 -59.00 1.42
N GLU A 11 13.80 -59.37 1.13
CA GLU A 11 14.98 -58.83 1.81
C GLU A 11 15.52 -57.63 1.04
N ILE A 12 15.38 -56.44 1.61
CA ILE A 12 15.79 -55.16 1.00
C ILE A 12 17.29 -54.92 1.20
N LEU A 13 17.83 -55.33 2.36
CA LEU A 13 19.26 -55.34 2.64
C LEU A 13 19.63 -56.63 3.35
N ALA A 14 20.61 -57.35 2.79
CA ALA A 14 21.08 -58.60 3.37
C ALA A 14 21.75 -58.41 4.74
N LYS A 15 21.57 -59.39 5.62
CA LYS A 15 22.28 -59.47 6.91
C LYS A 15 23.81 -59.46 6.69
N GLY A 16 24.51 -58.53 7.35
CA GLY A 16 25.97 -58.38 7.26
C GLY A 16 26.45 -57.19 6.42
N VAL A 17 25.59 -56.59 5.59
CA VAL A 17 25.92 -55.39 4.80
C VAL A 17 26.11 -54.18 5.72
N LYS A 18 27.21 -53.44 5.59
CA LYS A 18 27.42 -52.22 6.39
C LYS A 18 26.36 -51.16 6.04
N PHE A 19 25.69 -50.63 7.07
CA PHE A 19 24.77 -49.49 6.96
C PHE A 19 25.54 -48.20 6.70
N THR A 20 25.95 -47.99 5.46
CA THR A 20 26.54 -46.73 4.98
C THR A 20 25.45 -45.90 4.31
N LYS A 21 25.61 -44.57 4.26
CA LYS A 21 24.66 -43.66 3.59
C LYS A 21 24.35 -44.11 2.16
N LYS A 22 25.38 -44.52 1.41
CA LYS A 22 25.24 -45.00 0.03
C LYS A 22 24.37 -46.27 -0.03
N ASN A 23 24.71 -47.30 0.74
CA ASN A 23 23.97 -48.57 0.73
C ASN A 23 22.51 -48.44 1.17
N ILE A 24 22.23 -47.55 2.13
CA ILE A 24 20.85 -47.27 2.58
C ILE A 24 20.08 -46.52 1.50
N THR A 25 20.72 -45.54 0.85
CA THR A 25 20.08 -44.74 -0.21
C THR A 25 19.76 -45.60 -1.41
N ASP A 26 20.73 -46.38 -1.90
CA ASP A 26 20.56 -47.23 -3.09
C ASP A 26 19.49 -48.32 -2.88
N ALA A 27 19.35 -48.83 -1.64
CA ALA A 27 18.38 -49.89 -1.31
C ALA A 27 16.98 -49.40 -0.95
N LEU A 28 16.85 -48.24 -0.28
CA LEU A 28 15.55 -47.68 0.11
C LEU A 28 15.01 -46.66 -0.91
N PHE A 29 15.88 -46.13 -1.78
CA PHE A 29 15.55 -45.14 -2.80
C PHE A 29 16.27 -45.48 -4.13
N PRO A 30 15.95 -46.62 -4.78
CA PRO A 30 16.58 -46.98 -6.05
C PRO A 30 16.18 -46.03 -7.19
N ASP A 31 17.10 -45.77 -8.14
CA ASP A 31 16.88 -44.88 -9.29
C ASP A 31 15.67 -45.29 -10.16
N LYS A 32 15.46 -46.59 -10.32
CA LYS A 32 14.22 -47.17 -10.85
C LYS A 32 13.38 -47.64 -9.68
N ASN A 33 12.49 -46.78 -9.20
CA ASN A 33 11.58 -47.12 -8.12
C ASN A 33 10.37 -47.89 -8.69
N PRO A 34 10.21 -49.21 -8.46
CA PRO A 34 9.05 -49.98 -8.92
C PRO A 34 7.72 -49.51 -8.30
N TYR A 35 7.78 -48.64 -7.30
CA TYR A 35 6.63 -48.04 -6.63
C TYR A 35 6.34 -46.60 -7.06
N LYS A 36 7.02 -46.10 -8.08
CA LYS A 36 6.80 -44.79 -8.71
C LYS A 36 6.18 -45.05 -10.08
N ASP A 37 4.87 -44.84 -10.20
CA ASP A 37 4.20 -44.91 -11.50
C ASP A 37 4.49 -43.61 -12.27
N GLU A 38 5.28 -43.73 -13.34
CA GLU A 38 5.70 -42.62 -14.20
C GLU A 38 4.75 -42.42 -15.41
N SER A 39 3.67 -43.21 -15.50
CA SER A 39 2.83 -43.27 -16.70
C SER A 39 1.63 -42.33 -16.72
N ASN A 40 1.25 -41.72 -15.59
CA ASN A 40 0.17 -40.75 -15.54
C ASN A 40 0.50 -39.59 -14.61
N TYR A 41 0.27 -38.36 -15.09
CA TYR A 41 0.30 -37.14 -14.27
C TYR A 41 -0.80 -37.09 -13.18
N ALA A 42 -1.58 -38.15 -13.01
CA ALA A 42 -2.39 -38.36 -11.81
C ALA A 42 -1.48 -38.93 -10.74
N VAL A 43 -1.02 -38.10 -9.79
CA VAL A 43 -0.14 -38.48 -8.68
C VAL A 43 -0.55 -39.86 -8.14
N PRO A 44 0.23 -40.92 -8.44
CA PRO A 44 -0.02 -42.24 -7.87
C PRO A 44 0.05 -42.04 -6.36
N GLU A 45 -0.86 -42.63 -5.58
CA GLU A 45 -0.70 -42.60 -4.12
C GLU A 45 0.69 -43.18 -3.82
N GLU A 46 1.66 -42.30 -3.49
CA GLU A 46 3.06 -42.69 -3.34
C GLU A 46 3.10 -43.92 -2.43
N VAL A 47 3.61 -45.05 -2.89
CA VAL A 47 3.59 -46.24 -2.03
C VAL A 47 4.49 -45.95 -0.83
N ASN A 48 3.97 -46.11 0.38
CA ASN A 48 4.74 -45.87 1.59
C ASN A 48 5.61 -47.07 1.92
N MET A 49 6.72 -47.24 1.19
CA MET A 49 7.67 -48.32 1.43
C MET A 49 8.07 -48.40 2.91
N PHE A 50 8.29 -47.26 3.58
CA PHE A 50 8.63 -47.20 5.01
C PHE A 50 7.53 -47.69 5.96
N LYS A 51 6.25 -47.66 5.54
CA LYS A 51 5.14 -48.26 6.29
C LYS A 51 5.21 -49.78 6.23
N ASP A 52 5.75 -50.33 5.14
CA ASP A 52 5.74 -51.76 4.83
C ASP A 52 7.08 -52.45 5.14
N LEU A 53 8.05 -51.73 5.71
CA LEU A 53 9.27 -52.30 6.29
C LEU A 53 9.01 -52.85 7.71
N LEU A 54 9.68 -53.96 8.04
CA LEU A 54 9.80 -54.45 9.42
C LEU A 54 10.91 -53.64 10.10
N LEU A 55 10.56 -52.77 11.04
CA LEU A 55 11.49 -51.81 11.67
C LEU A 55 12.28 -52.38 12.86
N GLU A 56 11.94 -53.61 13.28
CA GLU A 56 12.56 -54.26 14.43
C GLU A 56 13.83 -55.01 14.03
N GLY A 57 14.84 -54.94 14.90
CA GLY A 57 16.04 -55.78 14.79
C GLY A 57 16.95 -55.45 13.62
N TRP A 58 17.05 -54.19 13.17
CA TRP A 58 18.01 -53.79 12.11
C TRP A 58 19.46 -53.79 12.60
N THR A 59 19.66 -53.50 13.89
CA THR A 59 20.96 -53.45 14.56
C THR A 59 20.95 -54.29 15.84
N VAL A 60 22.13 -54.58 16.38
CA VAL A 60 22.30 -55.32 17.65
C VAL A 60 22.01 -54.41 18.85
N ASP A 61 22.11 -53.08 18.68
CA ASP A 61 21.87 -52.09 19.73
C ASP A 61 20.38 -51.72 19.85
N ALA A 62 19.82 -51.92 21.04
CA ALA A 62 18.43 -51.62 21.34
C ALA A 62 18.12 -50.11 21.25
N LYS A 63 19.07 -49.23 21.60
CA LYS A 63 18.87 -47.78 21.56
C LYS A 63 18.72 -47.27 20.13
N THR A 64 19.58 -47.74 19.23
CA THR A 64 19.55 -47.40 17.80
C THR A 64 18.28 -47.90 17.12
N ASN A 65 17.82 -49.12 17.42
CA ASN A 65 16.55 -49.63 16.91
C ASN A 65 15.35 -48.79 17.36
N ARG A 66 15.33 -48.33 18.62
CA ARG A 66 14.27 -47.42 19.13
C ARG A 66 14.23 -46.08 18.39
N LEU A 67 15.40 -45.45 18.19
CA LEU A 67 15.51 -44.19 17.45
C LEU A 67 15.04 -44.33 15.99
N LEU A 68 15.31 -45.47 15.35
CA LEU A 68 14.84 -45.77 14.00
C LEU A 68 13.31 -45.85 13.94
N VAL A 69 12.69 -46.56 14.88
CA VAL A 69 11.22 -46.65 14.97
C VAL A 69 10.60 -45.27 15.19
N ASP A 70 11.15 -44.47 16.10
CA ASP A 70 10.68 -43.11 16.37
C ASP A 70 10.86 -42.20 15.14
N MET A 71 11.97 -42.32 14.42
CA MET A 71 12.24 -41.58 13.18
C MET A 71 11.23 -41.91 12.08
N VAL A 72 11.00 -43.20 11.81
CA VAL A 72 10.04 -43.64 10.79
C VAL A 72 8.60 -43.27 11.18
N LYS A 73 8.27 -43.35 12.47
CA LYS A 73 6.97 -42.89 12.99
C LYS A 73 6.76 -41.39 12.78
N ASN A 74 7.76 -40.57 13.08
CA ASN A 74 7.73 -39.12 12.86
C ASN A 74 7.64 -38.78 11.36
N TYR A 75 8.42 -39.48 10.53
CA TYR A 75 8.35 -39.37 9.07
C TYR A 75 6.94 -39.68 8.56
N ASN A 76 6.36 -40.81 8.95
CA ASN A 76 5.01 -41.21 8.53
C ASN A 76 3.95 -40.22 9.00
N LYS A 77 4.08 -39.67 10.21
CA LYS A 77 3.18 -38.63 10.72
C LYS A 77 3.24 -37.37 9.86
N HIS A 78 4.44 -36.84 9.60
CA HIS A 78 4.60 -35.64 8.77
C HIS A 78 4.19 -35.87 7.33
N ARG A 79 4.54 -37.03 6.76
CA ARG A 79 4.09 -37.43 5.43
C ARG A 79 2.57 -37.45 5.35
N ASN A 80 1.89 -38.11 6.28
CA ASN A 80 0.42 -38.15 6.28
C ASN A 80 -0.20 -36.75 6.43
N GLN A 81 0.42 -35.86 7.21
CA GLN A 81 -0.01 -34.46 7.31
C GLN A 81 0.11 -33.73 5.97
N LEU A 82 1.24 -33.86 5.27
CA LEU A 82 1.46 -33.28 3.94
C LEU A 82 0.51 -33.86 2.90
N THR A 83 0.33 -35.19 2.87
CA THR A 83 -0.61 -35.86 1.98
C THR A 83 -2.05 -35.39 2.23
N ALA A 84 -2.45 -35.24 3.49
CA ALA A 84 -3.77 -34.74 3.83
C ALA A 84 -3.96 -33.27 3.39
N HIS A 85 -2.94 -32.42 3.58
CA HIS A 85 -2.97 -31.04 3.13
C HIS A 85 -3.09 -30.95 1.61
N PHE A 86 -2.25 -31.68 0.89
CA PHE A 86 -2.30 -31.77 -0.58
C PHE A 86 -3.66 -32.26 -1.09
N LYS A 87 -4.21 -33.33 -0.49
CA LYS A 87 -5.55 -33.85 -0.85
C LYS A 87 -6.65 -32.80 -0.64
N ARG A 88 -6.56 -31.99 0.42
CA ARG A 88 -7.50 -30.87 0.67
C ARG A 88 -7.35 -29.76 -0.37
N GLU A 89 -6.13 -29.30 -0.63
CA GLU A 89 -5.89 -28.24 -1.63
C GLU A 89 -6.36 -28.64 -3.02
N ARG A 90 -6.06 -29.88 -3.43
CA ARG A 90 -6.53 -30.43 -4.70
C ARG A 90 -8.06 -30.46 -4.76
N PHE A 91 -8.70 -30.95 -3.69
CA PHE A 91 -10.16 -30.98 -3.62
C PHE A 91 -10.77 -29.58 -3.71
N THR A 92 -10.20 -28.59 -3.01
CA THR A 92 -10.65 -27.19 -3.09
C THR A 92 -10.53 -26.64 -4.51
N LEU A 93 -9.43 -26.95 -5.22
CA LEU A 93 -9.22 -26.50 -6.61
C LEU A 93 -10.16 -27.21 -7.60
N GLU A 94 -10.46 -28.50 -7.40
CA GLU A 94 -11.37 -29.28 -8.25
C GLU A 94 -12.83 -28.85 -8.09
N VAL A 95 -13.26 -28.56 -6.86
CA VAL A 95 -14.62 -28.06 -6.58
C VAL A 95 -14.81 -26.64 -7.09
N GLY A 96 -13.76 -25.82 -7.04
CA GLY A 96 -13.81 -24.41 -7.42
C GLY A 96 -14.40 -23.52 -6.31
N ASP A 97 -14.50 -22.23 -6.63
CA ASP A 97 -15.04 -21.23 -5.71
C ASP A 97 -16.57 -21.16 -5.81
N GLU A 98 -17.24 -20.90 -4.68
CA GLU A 98 -18.67 -20.61 -4.66
C GLU A 98 -18.94 -19.25 -5.31
N LEU A 99 -19.78 -19.23 -6.34
CA LEU A 99 -20.16 -18.02 -7.05
C LEU A 99 -21.55 -17.55 -6.61
N PRO A 100 -21.79 -16.23 -6.49
CA PRO A 100 -23.13 -15.69 -6.27
C PRO A 100 -24.12 -16.19 -7.32
N ALA A 101 -25.38 -16.40 -6.92
CA ALA A 101 -26.44 -16.85 -7.83
C ALA A 101 -26.54 -15.95 -9.06
N GLY A 102 -26.53 -16.57 -10.25
CA GLY A 102 -26.57 -15.88 -11.56
C GLY A 102 -25.20 -15.59 -12.18
N ILE A 103 -24.09 -15.83 -11.47
CA ILE A 103 -22.73 -15.69 -12.02
C ILE A 103 -22.21 -17.07 -12.43
N VAL A 104 -21.91 -17.24 -13.71
CA VAL A 104 -21.41 -18.52 -14.26
C VAL A 104 -19.90 -18.64 -14.13
N GLN A 105 -19.16 -17.54 -14.35
CA GLN A 105 -17.69 -17.50 -14.28
C GLN A 105 -17.23 -16.14 -13.74
N LEU A 106 -16.14 -16.13 -12.97
CA LEU A 106 -15.54 -14.92 -12.42
C LEU A 106 -14.04 -14.90 -12.73
N ALA A 107 -13.58 -13.84 -13.40
CA ALA A 107 -12.16 -13.59 -13.63
C ALA A 107 -11.69 -12.41 -12.76
N LYS A 108 -10.65 -12.62 -11.94
CA LYS A 108 -10.00 -11.57 -11.14
C LYS A 108 -8.65 -11.21 -11.76
N VAL A 109 -8.48 -9.94 -12.15
CA VAL A 109 -7.23 -9.42 -12.71
C VAL A 109 -6.56 -8.49 -11.71
N TYR A 110 -5.33 -8.81 -11.32
CA TYR A 110 -4.54 -7.99 -10.42
C TYR A 110 -3.59 -7.08 -11.21
N ILE A 111 -3.70 -5.76 -11.00
CA ILE A 111 -2.86 -4.77 -11.67
C ILE A 111 -1.97 -4.10 -10.63
N ALA A 112 -0.65 -4.23 -10.79
CA ALA A 112 0.33 -3.56 -9.95
C ALA A 112 0.89 -2.31 -10.65
N LYS A 113 0.98 -1.19 -9.93
CA LYS A 113 1.56 0.07 -10.44
C LYS A 113 2.48 0.69 -9.40
N LYS A 114 3.75 0.94 -9.78
CA LYS A 114 4.69 1.71 -8.95
C LYS A 114 4.43 3.21 -9.13
N ARG A 115 4.04 3.90 -8.04
CA ARG A 115 3.77 5.35 -8.05
C ARG A 115 4.98 6.11 -7.48
N LYS A 116 5.58 7.01 -8.28
CA LYS A 116 6.68 7.88 -7.85
C LYS A 116 6.16 9.08 -7.03
N LEU A 117 7.05 9.78 -6.33
CA LEU A 117 6.74 11.05 -5.67
C LEU A 117 6.43 12.12 -6.72
N LYS A 118 5.40 12.93 -6.48
CA LYS A 118 5.01 14.05 -7.34
C LYS A 118 4.76 15.32 -6.53
N VAL A 119 4.82 16.46 -7.21
CA VAL A 119 4.32 17.74 -6.67
C VAL A 119 2.85 17.57 -6.29
N GLY A 120 2.48 18.02 -5.09
CA GLY A 120 1.14 17.83 -4.52
C GLY A 120 0.99 16.59 -3.61
N ASP A 121 1.94 15.65 -3.61
CA ASP A 121 1.91 14.53 -2.65
C ASP A 121 2.14 15.03 -1.22
N LYS A 122 1.45 14.40 -0.26
CA LYS A 122 1.59 14.74 1.17
C LYS A 122 2.70 13.92 1.84
N MET A 123 3.59 14.62 2.52
CA MET A 123 4.69 14.06 3.32
C MET A 123 4.54 14.46 4.79
N ALA A 124 5.18 13.72 5.69
CA ALA A 124 5.22 14.07 7.11
C ALA A 124 6.54 13.61 7.74
N GLY A 125 7.06 14.38 8.71
CA GLY A 125 8.05 13.86 9.64
C GLY A 125 7.41 13.18 10.86
N ARG A 126 8.25 12.63 11.74
CA ARG A 126 7.80 11.94 12.98
C ARG A 126 7.24 12.90 14.04
N HIS A 127 7.59 14.18 13.96
CA HIS A 127 7.23 15.21 14.93
C HIS A 127 5.97 16.01 14.54
N GLY A 128 5.05 15.39 13.77
CA GLY A 128 3.78 16.01 13.37
C GLY A 128 3.88 17.11 12.31
N ASN A 129 5.07 17.34 11.75
CA ASN A 129 5.33 18.28 10.66
C ASN A 129 4.84 17.71 9.33
N LYS A 130 3.56 17.92 9.02
CA LYS A 130 2.94 17.54 7.74
C LYS A 130 3.14 18.66 6.71
N GLY A 131 3.41 18.26 5.46
CA GLY A 131 3.59 19.19 4.35
C GLY A 131 3.17 18.58 3.02
N ILE A 132 3.09 19.43 1.99
CA ILE A 132 2.85 19.03 0.61
C ILE A 132 4.14 19.32 -0.16
N VAL A 133 4.54 18.43 -1.07
CA VAL A 133 5.66 18.68 -1.97
C VAL A 133 5.30 19.84 -2.90
N ALA A 134 5.96 20.98 -2.73
CA ALA A 134 5.70 22.18 -3.53
C ALA A 134 6.43 22.17 -4.88
N ARG A 135 7.70 21.75 -4.88
CA ARG A 135 8.54 21.71 -6.09
C ARG A 135 9.55 20.57 -5.98
N ILE A 136 9.86 19.94 -7.11
CA ILE A 136 10.98 19.01 -7.26
C ILE A 136 11.99 19.72 -8.15
N VAL A 137 13.18 19.95 -7.63
CA VAL A 137 14.27 20.62 -8.35
C VAL A 137 15.39 19.63 -8.64
N ARG A 138 16.31 20.03 -9.51
CA ARG A 138 17.51 19.23 -9.81
C ARG A 138 18.52 19.39 -8.68
N ALA A 139 19.46 18.45 -8.58
CA ALA A 139 20.43 18.44 -7.49
C ALA A 139 21.38 19.65 -7.54
N GLU A 140 21.71 20.14 -8.74
CA GLU A 140 22.54 21.33 -8.94
C GLU A 140 21.89 22.63 -8.47
N ASP A 141 20.56 22.69 -8.42
CA ASP A 141 19.83 23.88 -7.99
C ASP A 141 19.62 23.90 -6.45
N MET A 142 20.03 22.84 -5.73
CA MET A 142 19.86 22.73 -4.28
C MET A 142 21.02 23.39 -3.53
N PRO A 143 20.76 24.00 -2.36
CA PRO A 143 21.82 24.41 -1.45
C PRO A 143 22.77 23.24 -1.13
N PHE A 144 24.06 23.52 -1.04
CA PHE A 144 25.08 22.50 -0.82
C PHE A 144 26.07 22.88 0.29
N LEU A 145 26.67 21.86 0.89
CA LEU A 145 27.71 21.99 1.91
C LEU A 145 29.07 22.34 1.27
N GLU A 146 30.03 22.78 2.08
CA GLU A 146 31.40 23.07 1.62
C GLU A 146 32.10 21.86 0.95
N ASP A 147 31.70 20.64 1.31
CA ASP A 147 32.18 19.41 0.69
C ASP A 147 31.50 19.08 -0.67
N GLY A 148 30.60 19.94 -1.14
CA GLY A 148 29.85 19.79 -2.38
C GLY A 148 28.58 18.95 -2.25
N THR A 149 28.25 18.45 -1.06
CA THR A 149 27.04 17.62 -0.88
C THR A 149 25.77 18.47 -0.97
N PRO A 150 24.87 18.23 -1.94
CA PRO A 150 23.60 18.95 -2.03
C PRO A 150 22.61 18.46 -0.98
N MET A 151 21.72 19.35 -0.54
CA MET A 151 20.62 19.00 0.36
C MET A 151 19.50 18.27 -0.40
N ASP A 152 18.81 17.34 0.28
CA ASP A 152 17.67 16.62 -0.32
C ASP A 152 16.32 17.34 -0.11
N ILE A 153 16.13 17.95 1.07
CA ILE A 153 14.87 18.58 1.48
C ILE A 153 15.16 19.90 2.20
N VAL A 154 14.47 20.96 1.80
CA VAL A 154 14.47 22.25 2.52
C VAL A 154 13.15 22.39 3.29
N LEU A 155 13.24 22.58 4.61
CA LEU A 155 12.09 22.76 5.50
C LEU A 155 11.98 24.19 5.98
N ASN A 156 10.75 24.67 6.16
CA ASN A 156 10.48 26.01 6.68
C ASN A 156 10.69 26.05 8.22
N PRO A 157 11.60 26.90 8.75
CA PRO A 157 11.88 26.96 10.18
C PRO A 157 10.76 27.59 11.01
N LEU A 158 9.86 28.38 10.41
CA LEU A 158 8.81 29.11 11.13
C LEU A 158 7.79 28.18 11.81
N GLY A 159 7.66 26.95 11.32
CA GLY A 159 6.75 25.96 11.91
C GLY A 159 7.21 25.44 13.27
N VAL A 160 8.50 25.52 13.58
CA VAL A 160 9.07 24.97 14.83
C VAL A 160 8.65 25.79 16.06
N PRO A 161 8.88 27.12 16.13
CA PRO A 161 8.48 27.91 17.30
C PRO A 161 6.97 27.95 17.47
N SER A 162 6.21 28.01 16.37
CA SER A 162 4.74 28.06 16.41
C SER A 162 4.09 26.78 16.95
N ARG A 163 4.69 25.61 16.69
CA ARG A 163 4.14 24.30 17.10
C ARG A 163 4.87 23.67 18.29
N MET A 164 5.96 24.28 18.75
CA MET A 164 6.80 23.82 19.87
C MET A 164 7.31 22.37 19.72
N ASN A 165 7.53 21.90 18.50
CA ASN A 165 8.04 20.56 18.21
C ASN A 165 9.56 20.54 18.03
N ILE A 166 10.29 20.96 19.08
CA ILE A 166 11.75 21.13 19.09
C ILE A 166 12.50 19.80 18.87
N GLY A 167 11.90 18.68 19.25
CA GLY A 167 12.47 17.34 19.04
C GLY A 167 12.92 17.05 17.61
N GLN A 168 12.30 17.67 16.61
CA GLN A 168 12.72 17.50 15.20
C GLN A 168 14.14 18.03 14.95
N ILE A 169 14.56 19.07 15.65
CA ILE A 169 15.90 19.63 15.52
C ILE A 169 16.91 18.65 16.12
N TYR A 170 16.62 18.13 17.32
CA TYR A 170 17.45 17.11 17.96
C TYR A 170 17.56 15.83 17.13
N GLU A 171 16.46 15.36 16.54
CA GLU A 171 16.46 14.23 15.60
C GLU A 171 17.40 14.53 14.41
N THR A 172 17.27 15.71 13.82
CA THR A 172 18.02 16.13 12.63
C THR A 172 19.53 16.13 12.89
N VAL A 173 19.97 16.71 14.00
CA VAL A 173 21.41 16.81 14.34
C VAL A 173 21.99 15.48 14.78
N LEU A 174 21.26 14.70 15.59
CA LEU A 174 21.71 13.38 16.04
C LEU A 174 21.75 12.39 14.88
N GLY A 175 20.80 12.48 13.94
CA GLY A 175 20.83 11.71 12.70
C GLY A 175 22.06 11.99 11.85
N TRP A 176 22.54 13.24 11.83
CA TRP A 176 23.77 13.59 11.12
C TRP A 176 25.03 13.00 11.77
N ALA A 177 25.12 13.07 13.09
CA ALA A 177 26.21 12.41 13.84
C ALA A 177 26.21 10.89 13.58
N GLY A 178 25.03 10.26 13.59
CA GLY A 178 24.88 8.83 13.33
C GLY A 178 25.32 8.43 11.93
N LEU A 179 25.06 9.28 10.92
CA LEU A 179 25.54 9.06 9.56
C LEU A 179 27.07 9.14 9.47
N LYS A 180 27.70 10.13 10.10
CA LYS A 180 29.17 10.31 10.09
C LYS A 180 29.91 9.21 10.88
N LEU A 181 29.37 8.82 12.02
CA LEU A 181 29.95 7.79 12.89
C LEU A 181 29.53 6.35 12.51
N ASN A 182 28.64 6.20 11.52
CA ASN A 182 28.01 4.94 11.14
C ASN A 182 27.36 4.21 12.34
N ARG A 183 26.64 4.97 13.17
CA ARG A 183 25.96 4.50 14.39
C ARG A 183 24.44 4.59 14.24
N LYS A 184 23.74 3.69 14.93
CA LYS A 184 22.28 3.74 15.10
C LYS A 184 21.98 4.09 16.54
N TYR A 185 21.12 5.08 16.73
CA TYR A 185 20.68 5.52 18.05
C TYR A 185 19.30 4.97 18.37
N SER A 186 19.09 4.67 19.66
CA SER A 186 17.79 4.34 20.22
C SER A 186 17.57 5.22 21.45
N THR A 187 16.58 6.10 21.38
CA THR A 187 16.21 7.00 22.47
C THR A 187 14.84 6.59 23.03
N PRO A 188 14.73 6.24 24.32
CA PRO A 188 13.44 6.01 24.95
C PRO A 188 12.52 7.23 24.86
N ILE A 189 11.20 7.01 25.00
CA ILE A 189 10.20 8.06 24.80
C ILE A 189 10.21 9.11 25.92
N PHE A 190 10.42 8.67 27.17
CA PHE A 190 10.37 9.54 28.36
C PHE A 190 11.73 9.81 29.02
N ASP A 191 12.71 8.92 28.80
CA ASP A 191 14.08 9.05 29.31
C ASP A 191 15.05 9.08 28.13
N GLY A 192 14.94 10.14 27.34
CA GLY A 192 15.65 10.32 26.07
C GLY A 192 17.09 10.81 26.26
N ALA A 193 17.79 10.99 25.14
CA ALA A 193 19.13 11.56 25.15
C ALA A 193 19.11 13.01 25.68
N THR A 194 20.03 13.35 26.58
CA THR A 194 20.18 14.73 27.08
C THR A 194 20.91 15.60 26.06
N GLU A 195 20.82 16.92 26.21
CA GLU A 195 21.53 17.87 25.31
C GLU A 195 23.05 17.62 25.33
N GLU A 196 23.62 17.33 26.50
CA GLU A 196 25.04 17.07 26.66
C GLU A 196 25.48 15.80 25.94
N GLN A 197 24.66 14.74 25.99
CA GLN A 197 24.92 13.50 25.27
C GLN A 197 24.88 13.71 23.76
N VAL A 198 23.88 14.44 23.25
CA VAL A 198 23.79 14.78 21.82
C VAL A 198 24.97 15.66 21.39
N SER A 199 25.38 16.62 22.22
CA SER A 199 26.53 17.47 21.95
C SER A 199 27.85 16.70 21.96
N ALA A 200 27.99 15.69 22.82
CA ALA A 200 29.17 14.83 22.87
C ALA A 200 29.30 14.00 21.58
N GLU A 201 28.20 13.39 21.11
CA GLU A 201 28.16 12.64 19.85
C GLU A 201 28.47 13.54 18.63
N LEU A 202 27.95 14.78 18.61
CA LEU A 202 28.27 15.75 17.56
C LEU A 202 29.76 16.11 17.55
N THR A 203 30.36 16.29 18.73
CA THR A 203 31.79 16.61 18.88
C THR A 203 32.66 15.44 18.44
N GLU A 204 32.29 14.21 18.81
CA GLU A 204 32.97 12.98 18.36
C GLU A 204 32.89 12.82 16.84
N ALA A 205 31.73 13.17 16.24
CA ALA A 205 31.53 13.16 14.79
C ALA A 205 32.28 14.29 14.04
N GLY A 206 32.92 15.22 14.75
CA GLY A 206 33.56 16.40 14.16
C GLY A 206 32.56 17.40 13.55
N LEU A 207 31.32 17.40 14.02
CA LEU A 207 30.24 18.27 13.53
C LEU A 207 30.12 19.55 14.36
N PRO A 208 29.66 20.66 13.76
CA PRO A 208 29.46 21.91 14.48
C PRO A 208 28.35 21.78 15.53
N ARG A 209 28.43 22.60 16.59
CA ARG A 209 27.43 22.62 17.67
C ARG A 209 26.03 22.90 17.09
N PHE A 210 25.04 22.09 17.48
CA PHE A 210 23.67 22.11 16.96
C PHE A 210 23.54 21.92 15.44
N GLY A 211 24.55 21.33 14.77
CA GLY A 211 24.53 21.10 13.33
C GLY A 211 24.42 22.39 12.50
N ARG A 212 24.79 23.54 13.05
CA ARG A 212 24.73 24.82 12.33
C ARG A 212 25.99 25.00 11.50
N THR A 213 25.83 25.05 10.18
CA THR A 213 26.92 25.29 9.24
C THR A 213 26.48 26.24 8.13
N TYR A 214 27.44 26.78 7.39
CA TYR A 214 27.12 27.57 6.20
C TYR A 214 26.81 26.64 5.03
N LEU A 215 25.82 27.05 4.25
CA LEU A 215 25.51 26.47 2.95
C LEU A 215 25.85 27.49 1.85
N TYR A 216 26.02 26.98 0.65
CA TYR A 216 26.16 27.76 -0.58
C TYR A 216 24.91 27.59 -1.42
N ASP A 217 24.47 28.67 -2.07
CA ASP A 217 23.33 28.64 -2.97
C ASP A 217 23.69 27.91 -4.27
N GLY A 218 22.90 26.90 -4.66
CA GLY A 218 23.13 26.13 -5.89
C GLY A 218 22.96 26.95 -7.17
N LEU A 219 22.21 28.06 -7.13
CA LEU A 219 21.96 28.89 -8.31
C LEU A 219 23.06 29.93 -8.56
N SER A 220 23.47 30.65 -7.52
CA SER A 220 24.49 31.70 -7.62
C SER A 220 25.91 31.20 -7.30
N GLY A 221 26.04 30.17 -6.47
CA GLY A 221 27.29 29.75 -5.84
C GLY A 221 27.68 30.58 -4.62
N ASP A 222 26.90 31.60 -4.26
CA ASP A 222 27.22 32.49 -3.15
C ASP A 222 26.91 31.82 -1.80
N LYS A 223 27.70 32.19 -0.78
CA LYS A 223 27.52 31.73 0.59
C LYS A 223 26.34 32.46 1.24
N PHE A 224 25.47 31.74 1.96
CA PHE A 224 24.41 32.39 2.72
C PHE A 224 24.94 33.25 3.87
N ASP A 225 24.22 34.34 4.18
CA ASP A 225 24.58 35.28 5.23
C ASP A 225 24.59 34.66 6.64
N GLN A 226 23.68 33.71 6.90
CA GLN A 226 23.50 33.09 8.21
C GLN A 226 23.70 31.57 8.16
N PRO A 227 24.29 30.98 9.22
CA PRO A 227 24.44 29.53 9.30
C PRO A 227 23.09 28.85 9.50
N VAL A 228 22.88 27.77 8.76
CA VAL A 228 21.65 26.97 8.71
C VAL A 228 21.86 25.67 9.48
N THR A 229 20.83 25.19 10.14
CA THR A 229 20.84 23.86 10.75
C THR A 229 20.70 22.80 9.65
N VAL A 230 21.72 21.97 9.53
CA VAL A 230 21.76 20.83 8.61
C VAL A 230 21.74 19.52 9.41
N GLY A 231 21.17 18.48 8.81
CA GLY A 231 21.29 17.13 9.32
C GLY A 231 20.36 16.15 8.64
N VAL A 232 20.12 15.02 9.29
CA VAL A 232 19.38 13.89 8.73
C VAL A 232 18.13 13.64 9.55
N ILE A 233 16.96 13.76 8.93
CA ILE A 233 15.65 13.57 9.57
C ILE A 233 14.87 12.44 8.89
N TYR A 234 14.09 11.69 9.66
CA TYR A 234 13.27 10.63 9.13
C TYR A 234 11.94 11.15 8.57
N MET A 235 11.79 11.06 7.25
CA MET A 235 10.60 11.51 6.52
C MET A 235 9.74 10.35 6.02
N LEU A 236 8.42 10.50 6.15
CA LEU A 236 7.41 9.54 5.75
C LEU A 236 6.56 10.08 4.59
N LYS A 237 6.25 9.19 3.64
CA LYS A 237 5.25 9.44 2.60
C LYS A 237 3.88 9.00 3.07
N LEU A 238 2.89 9.89 3.02
CA LEU A 238 1.52 9.55 3.39
C LEU A 238 0.74 9.02 2.18
N GLY A 239 -0.29 8.21 2.43
CA GLY A 239 -1.21 7.70 1.40
C GLY A 239 -2.10 8.76 0.74
N HIS A 240 -1.92 10.04 1.07
CA HIS A 240 -2.66 11.16 0.47
C HIS A 240 -1.96 11.62 -0.81
N LEU A 241 -2.15 10.87 -1.89
CA LEU A 241 -1.54 11.15 -3.19
C LEU A 241 -2.36 12.17 -3.98
N VAL A 242 -1.68 13.00 -4.78
CA VAL A 242 -2.35 14.01 -5.61
C VAL A 242 -3.23 13.39 -6.68
N ASP A 243 -2.76 12.30 -7.32
CA ASP A 243 -3.46 11.60 -8.39
C ASP A 243 -4.84 11.08 -7.94
N ASP A 244 -4.99 10.76 -6.65
CA ASP A 244 -6.25 10.26 -6.10
C ASP A 244 -7.24 11.40 -5.82
N LYS A 245 -6.75 12.64 -5.62
CA LYS A 245 -7.58 13.81 -5.30
C LYS A 245 -7.99 14.64 -6.51
N MET A 246 -7.12 14.75 -7.51
CA MET A 246 -7.41 15.53 -8.70
C MET A 246 -8.58 14.88 -9.48
N HIS A 247 -9.61 15.68 -9.77
CA HIS A 247 -10.78 15.28 -10.54
C HIS A 247 -11.40 16.53 -11.15
N ALA A 248 -11.78 16.44 -12.43
CA ALA A 248 -12.47 17.49 -13.15
C ALA A 248 -13.56 16.86 -14.01
N ARG A 249 -14.64 17.62 -14.23
CA ARG A 249 -15.80 17.19 -14.99
C ARG A 249 -16.32 18.35 -15.83
N SER A 250 -16.69 18.06 -17.07
CA SER A 250 -17.53 18.93 -17.90
C SER A 250 -18.98 18.44 -17.87
N ILE A 251 -19.27 17.29 -18.48
CA ILE A 251 -20.59 16.64 -18.54
C ILE A 251 -20.45 15.20 -18.03
N GLY A 252 -21.49 14.64 -17.42
CA GLY A 252 -21.44 13.28 -16.87
C GLY A 252 -22.82 12.77 -16.51
N PRO A 253 -22.94 11.73 -15.67
CA PRO A 253 -24.23 11.18 -15.28
C PRO A 253 -24.99 12.10 -14.33
N TYR A 254 -26.32 12.01 -14.38
CA TYR A 254 -27.27 12.78 -13.59
C TYR A 254 -28.19 11.85 -12.79
N SER A 255 -28.72 12.36 -11.68
CA SER A 255 -29.74 11.68 -10.89
C SER A 255 -31.04 11.56 -11.68
N LEU A 256 -31.72 10.41 -11.58
CA LEU A 256 -33.00 10.19 -12.24
C LEU A 256 -34.13 11.04 -11.65
N ILE A 257 -34.04 11.37 -10.35
CA ILE A 257 -35.11 12.07 -9.63
C ILE A 257 -34.96 13.58 -9.85
N THR A 258 -33.85 14.16 -9.40
CA THR A 258 -33.66 15.62 -9.38
C THR A 258 -32.94 16.17 -10.61
N GLN A 259 -32.48 15.31 -11.53
CA GLN A 259 -31.71 15.70 -12.72
C GLN A 259 -30.40 16.47 -12.43
N GLN A 260 -29.93 16.43 -11.18
CA GLN A 260 -28.67 17.03 -10.74
C GLN A 260 -27.46 16.11 -11.04
N PRO A 261 -26.25 16.67 -11.25
CA PRO A 261 -25.04 15.89 -11.40
C PRO A 261 -24.82 14.94 -10.21
N LEU A 262 -24.42 13.69 -10.47
CA LEU A 262 -24.03 12.76 -9.40
C LEU A 262 -22.82 13.29 -8.62
N GLY A 263 -22.66 12.85 -7.37
CA GLY A 263 -21.53 13.20 -6.51
C GLY A 263 -20.38 12.21 -6.58
N GLY A 264 -19.15 12.69 -6.32
CA GLY A 264 -17.98 11.84 -6.11
C GLY A 264 -17.22 11.42 -7.37
N LYS A 265 -15.89 11.31 -7.23
CA LYS A 265 -14.96 11.00 -8.34
C LYS A 265 -15.28 9.68 -9.06
N ALA A 266 -15.69 8.65 -8.31
CA ALA A 266 -15.94 7.30 -8.86
C ALA A 266 -17.07 7.27 -9.90
N GLN A 267 -18.05 8.17 -9.79
CA GLN A 267 -19.20 8.27 -10.69
C GLN A 267 -19.03 9.39 -11.72
N PHE A 268 -17.80 9.89 -11.90
CA PHE A 268 -17.54 11.10 -12.67
C PHE A 268 -18.41 12.28 -12.19
N GLY A 269 -18.53 12.41 -10.87
CA GLY A 269 -19.42 13.34 -10.20
C GLY A 269 -19.00 14.80 -10.29
N GLY A 270 -19.96 15.72 -10.11
CA GLY A 270 -19.73 17.15 -9.97
C GLY A 270 -19.30 17.53 -8.56
N GLN A 271 -18.78 18.76 -8.41
CA GLN A 271 -18.56 19.34 -7.08
C GLN A 271 -19.85 19.96 -6.56
N ARG A 272 -20.10 19.82 -5.27
CA ARG A 272 -21.25 20.46 -4.63
C ARG A 272 -20.98 21.95 -4.52
N PHE A 273 -21.86 22.75 -5.10
CA PHE A 273 -21.98 24.17 -4.80
C PHE A 273 -22.93 24.29 -3.60
N GLY A 274 -22.41 24.68 -2.45
CA GLY A 274 -23.14 24.69 -1.19
C GLY A 274 -23.83 26.02 -0.91
N GLU A 275 -24.58 26.04 0.18
CA GLU A 275 -25.35 27.20 0.63
C GLU A 275 -24.45 28.39 0.99
N MET A 276 -23.31 28.15 1.63
CA MET A 276 -22.36 29.21 1.97
C MET A 276 -21.73 29.84 0.72
N GLU A 277 -21.51 29.06 -0.34
CA GLU A 277 -21.04 29.60 -1.62
C GLU A 277 -22.13 30.42 -2.34
N VAL A 278 -23.41 30.05 -2.21
CA VAL A 278 -24.54 30.85 -2.70
C VAL A 278 -24.56 32.21 -2.00
N TRP A 279 -24.53 32.23 -0.66
CA TRP A 279 -24.51 33.49 0.11
C TRP A 279 -23.33 34.38 -0.26
N ALA A 280 -22.16 33.79 -0.52
CA ALA A 280 -21.01 34.55 -0.97
C ALA A 280 -21.29 35.26 -2.30
N LEU A 281 -21.88 34.57 -3.30
CA LEU A 281 -22.23 35.20 -4.58
C LEU A 281 -23.34 36.24 -4.46
N GLU A 282 -24.33 36.01 -3.58
CA GLU A 282 -25.38 36.98 -3.29
C GLU A 282 -24.79 38.26 -2.68
N ALA A 283 -23.85 38.14 -1.72
CA ALA A 283 -23.17 39.28 -1.12
C ALA A 283 -22.35 40.09 -2.14
N PHE A 284 -21.80 39.45 -3.17
CA PHE A 284 -21.17 40.13 -4.30
C PHE A 284 -22.17 40.76 -5.29
N GLY A 285 -23.48 40.48 -5.15
CA GLY A 285 -24.50 40.92 -6.11
C GLY A 285 -24.41 40.22 -7.47
N ALA A 286 -23.79 39.04 -7.54
CA ALA A 286 -23.49 38.32 -8.78
C ALA A 286 -24.70 37.50 -9.30
N ALA A 287 -25.84 38.17 -9.52
CA ALA A 287 -27.11 37.52 -9.83
C ALA A 287 -27.07 36.64 -11.10
N ASN A 288 -26.45 37.10 -12.18
CA ASN A 288 -26.35 36.33 -13.43
C ASN A 288 -25.51 35.05 -13.26
N ILE A 289 -24.40 35.12 -12.51
CA ILE A 289 -23.53 33.97 -12.25
C ILE A 289 -24.27 32.94 -11.39
N LEU A 290 -24.96 33.41 -10.35
CA LEU A 290 -25.74 32.56 -9.46
C LEU A 290 -26.88 31.86 -10.22
N GLN A 291 -27.62 32.61 -11.04
CA GLN A 291 -28.67 32.04 -11.89
C GLN A 291 -28.13 30.94 -12.80
N GLU A 292 -27.00 31.16 -13.48
CA GLU A 292 -26.39 30.17 -14.38
C GLU A 292 -25.96 28.89 -13.64
N ILE A 293 -25.35 29.04 -12.45
CA ILE A 293 -24.90 27.90 -11.62
C ILE A 293 -26.08 27.05 -11.14
N LEU A 294 -27.15 27.69 -10.66
CA LEU A 294 -28.30 27.01 -10.08
C LEU A 294 -29.26 26.40 -11.11
N THR A 295 -29.22 26.84 -12.37
CA THR A 295 -30.15 26.38 -13.43
C THR A 295 -29.42 25.60 -14.52
N VAL A 296 -28.89 26.29 -15.54
CA VAL A 296 -28.30 25.75 -16.76
C VAL A 296 -27.15 24.77 -16.50
N LYS A 297 -26.35 24.99 -15.43
CA LYS A 297 -25.25 24.10 -15.06
C LYS A 297 -25.66 22.91 -14.19
N SER A 298 -26.86 22.92 -13.64
CA SER A 298 -27.35 21.91 -12.69
C SER A 298 -28.47 21.08 -13.30
N ASP A 299 -29.73 21.41 -13.03
CA ASP A 299 -30.92 20.57 -13.20
C ASP A 299 -31.95 21.12 -14.21
N ASP A 300 -31.62 22.18 -14.97
CA ASP A 300 -32.40 22.54 -16.16
C ASP A 300 -32.03 21.61 -17.33
N VAL A 301 -32.83 20.55 -17.51
CA VAL A 301 -32.59 19.49 -18.52
C VAL A 301 -32.51 20.07 -19.93
N ILE A 302 -33.44 20.97 -20.28
CA ILE A 302 -33.54 21.56 -21.62
C ILE A 302 -32.48 22.66 -21.78
N GLY A 303 -32.34 23.52 -20.78
CA GLY A 303 -31.42 24.66 -20.80
C GLY A 303 -29.97 24.21 -20.91
N ARG A 304 -29.57 23.14 -20.22
CA ARG A 304 -28.21 22.61 -20.27
C ARG A 304 -27.82 22.10 -21.66
N ALA A 305 -28.72 21.39 -22.34
CA ALA A 305 -28.47 20.89 -23.70
C ALA A 305 -28.32 22.05 -24.69
N LYS A 306 -29.22 23.04 -24.63
CA LYS A 306 -29.17 24.24 -25.47
C LYS A 306 -27.94 25.10 -25.19
N ALA A 307 -27.55 25.24 -23.92
CA ALA A 307 -26.37 26.00 -23.55
C ALA A 307 -25.09 25.35 -24.06
N TYR A 308 -24.99 24.02 -24.00
CA TYR A 308 -23.87 23.31 -24.61
C TYR A 308 -23.81 23.54 -26.12
N GLU A 309 -24.94 23.42 -26.82
CA GLU A 309 -25.02 23.68 -28.26
C GLU A 309 -24.63 25.12 -28.62
N ALA A 310 -25.11 26.10 -27.87
CA ALA A 310 -24.79 27.51 -28.06
C ALA A 310 -23.28 27.77 -27.86
N ILE A 311 -22.67 27.20 -26.81
CA ILE A 311 -21.22 27.32 -26.56
C ILE A 311 -20.40 26.74 -27.73
N VAL A 312 -20.81 25.60 -28.26
CA VAL A 312 -20.11 24.95 -29.39
C VAL A 312 -20.26 25.76 -30.68
N LYS A 313 -21.41 26.39 -30.91
CA LYS A 313 -21.68 27.21 -32.09
C LYS A 313 -21.15 28.64 -31.98
N GLY A 314 -20.83 29.12 -30.78
CA GLY A 314 -20.49 30.51 -30.52
C GLY A 314 -21.71 31.44 -30.45
N ASP A 315 -22.90 30.87 -30.23
CA ASP A 315 -24.15 31.61 -30.10
C ASP A 315 -24.35 32.13 -28.66
N VAL A 316 -25.31 33.03 -28.49
CA VAL A 316 -25.67 33.57 -27.17
C VAL A 316 -26.33 32.49 -26.31
N LEU A 317 -26.02 32.46 -25.02
CA LEU A 317 -26.61 31.51 -24.07
C LEU A 317 -28.14 31.65 -24.01
N PRO A 318 -28.87 30.53 -23.92
CA PRO A 318 -30.33 30.55 -23.80
C PRO A 318 -30.76 31.09 -22.44
N LYS A 319 -32.02 31.56 -22.36
CA LYS A 319 -32.63 31.88 -21.06
C LYS A 319 -32.87 30.58 -20.27
N PRO A 320 -32.58 30.57 -18.95
CA PRO A 320 -32.81 29.41 -18.10
C PRO A 320 -34.29 29.17 -17.83
N ASN A 321 -34.66 27.91 -17.63
CA ASN A 321 -35.97 27.49 -17.16
C ASN A 321 -35.98 27.21 -15.64
N ILE A 322 -37.15 26.80 -15.14
CA ILE A 322 -37.34 26.36 -13.76
C ILE A 322 -36.54 25.07 -13.50
N PRO A 323 -35.77 24.99 -12.40
CA PRO A 323 -35.08 23.79 -11.95
C PRO A 323 -36.00 22.58 -11.78
N GLU A 324 -35.54 21.40 -12.20
CA GLU A 324 -36.35 20.17 -12.03
C GLU A 324 -36.52 19.77 -10.57
N SER A 325 -35.55 20.11 -9.71
CA SER A 325 -35.67 19.91 -8.26
C SER A 325 -36.86 20.66 -7.64
N PHE A 326 -37.22 21.83 -8.16
CA PHE A 326 -38.39 22.57 -7.72
C PHE A 326 -39.70 21.89 -8.19
N ASN A 327 -39.71 21.37 -9.42
CA ASN A 327 -40.83 20.56 -9.90
C ASN A 327 -41.04 19.32 -9.00
N VAL A 328 -39.96 18.61 -8.65
CA VAL A 328 -40.03 17.46 -7.72
C VAL A 328 -40.63 17.87 -6.39
N LEU A 329 -40.18 18.98 -5.79
CA LEU A 329 -40.72 19.49 -4.53
C LEU A 329 -42.23 19.74 -4.61
N ILE A 330 -42.73 20.35 -5.69
CA ILE A 330 -44.17 20.59 -5.88
C ILE A 330 -44.94 19.28 -5.95
N HIS A 331 -44.41 18.27 -6.65
CA HIS A 331 -45.05 16.97 -6.75
C HIS A 331 -45.06 16.23 -5.40
N GLU A 332 -44.00 16.34 -4.61
CA GLU A 332 -43.95 15.79 -3.25
C GLU A 332 -44.98 16.44 -2.33
N LEU A 333 -45.11 17.78 -2.36
CA LEU A 333 -46.11 18.51 -1.58
C LEU A 333 -47.55 18.16 -2.02
N ARG A 334 -47.80 18.03 -3.32
CA ARG A 334 -49.11 17.55 -3.84
C ARG A 334 -49.42 16.12 -3.41
N GLY A 335 -48.38 15.27 -3.26
CA GLY A 335 -48.51 13.93 -2.69
C GLY A 335 -49.03 13.92 -1.25
N LEU A 336 -48.88 15.02 -0.50
CA LEU A 336 -49.43 15.23 0.84
C LEU A 336 -50.87 15.80 0.81
N ALA A 337 -51.53 15.81 -0.35
CA ALA A 337 -52.83 16.43 -0.58
C ALA A 337 -52.85 17.95 -0.33
N LEU A 338 -51.73 18.63 -0.54
CA LEU A 338 -51.64 20.09 -0.54
C LEU A 338 -51.81 20.61 -1.98
N GLU A 339 -52.79 21.49 -2.19
CA GLU A 339 -52.95 22.18 -3.48
C GLU A 339 -51.96 23.35 -3.56
N ILE A 340 -51.03 23.27 -4.52
CA ILE A 340 -50.06 24.33 -4.81
C ILE A 340 -50.19 24.71 -6.28
N THR A 341 -50.54 25.96 -6.51
CA THR A 341 -50.58 26.61 -7.83
C THR A 341 -49.47 27.64 -7.91
N LEU A 342 -48.80 27.71 -9.07
CA LEU A 342 -47.87 28.77 -9.40
C LEU A 342 -48.60 29.68 -10.39
N ASP A 343 -48.70 30.98 -10.08
CA ASP A 343 -49.31 31.99 -10.96
C ASP A 343 -48.35 32.47 -12.06
#